data_AF-A0A816LQK3-F1
#
_entry.id   AF-A0A816LQK3-F1
#
_cell.length_a   1.000
_cell.length_b   1.000
_cell.length_c   1.000
_cell.angle_alpha   90.00
_cell.angle_beta   90.00
_cell.angle_gamma   90.00
#
_symmetry.space_group_name_H-M   'P 1'
#
loop_
_entity.id
_entity.type
_entity.pdbx_description
1 polymer ?
#
loop_
_entity_poly.entity_id
_entity_poly.type
_entity_poly.pdbx_seq_one_letter_code
_entity_poly.pdbx_strand_id
1 'polypeptide(L)'
;MHTANPNISQQPLISSVLDDNNTTLTTSDTATTLERLKQNLNGNISNNINNSSISSSTQTNHCQLHTKIFSNSEKEILKLIGQHLQSVGLSQTVDSLILESGCVLEHEQASNFRDLIISGKWTEALIALGNLKQYIAEQDGIQQMEYLILEQKYFELIEDEQAMEALYCLRNEIRPLNIRIERTHQLTAFLMFTSMKDMYKAANWSGKGFASRDKLMEKLQKYFPPDIMLPPKRLESLLSQAIQLQQEKCTYHVKPGKLSIEDVSLLQDHACSKQALPCVTVQTLTNHTDEVWFCKFSPDGTKLATGSKDGNLFIYDVDMTTYKLKLRKHFDGHSFGIGFIAWCPFSRYIIACGTDECSEIWIWDIQREEQRSRIHHTPDDSLTCAAWLPCGTRFVCGGSRGQFYYCDIDGNVIDNWEGVRLQCLNVTSDGVILAADAQKRISSYKFDSLTDHQIIHEDHPIMSFTISKDGRSALLNIATQGVHLWDLHDRQLLRKYQGVTQGHYVNHATFGGPNEEFIASGSEDSNVYLWHRKQERPIMIFSGHTRTVNCVSWHPILPLLFASASDDATVRIWSTTEHQCQTESSTNSD
;
A
#
# COMPACT_ATOMS: atom_id res chain seq x y z
N MET A 1 6.72 -50.32 -35.30
CA MET A 1 7.94 -50.00 -36.07
C MET A 1 8.68 -48.89 -35.34
N HIS A 2 9.94 -49.15 -34.96
CA HIS A 2 11.00 -48.28 -34.41
C HIS A 2 10.66 -47.35 -33.22
N THR A 3 11.11 -47.57 -31.97
CA THR A 3 12.44 -47.71 -31.35
C THR A 3 13.39 -46.52 -31.52
N ALA A 4 13.61 -45.72 -30.46
CA ALA A 4 14.93 -45.40 -29.90
C ALA A 4 14.84 -44.51 -28.64
N ASN A 5 15.29 -45.05 -27.50
CA ASN A 5 15.85 -44.34 -26.35
C ASN A 5 17.31 -43.94 -26.64
N PRO A 6 17.89 -42.97 -25.91
CA PRO A 6 18.80 -43.30 -24.78
C PRO A 6 18.56 -42.36 -23.55
N ASN A 7 18.41 -42.78 -22.28
CA ASN A 7 19.35 -43.42 -21.31
C ASN A 7 20.71 -42.68 -21.22
N ILE A 8 21.12 -42.00 -20.13
CA ILE A 8 21.59 -42.44 -18.78
C ILE A 8 22.12 -41.15 -18.07
N SER A 9 22.03 -40.84 -16.76
CA SER A 9 22.46 -41.53 -15.50
C SER A 9 21.79 -40.85 -14.28
N GLN A 10 21.06 -41.55 -13.39
CA GLN A 10 21.50 -42.20 -12.12
C GLN A 10 22.31 -41.27 -11.17
N GLN A 11 21.68 -40.65 -10.15
CA GLN A 11 21.51 -41.07 -8.72
C GLN A 11 22.67 -40.62 -7.79
N PRO A 12 22.55 -40.52 -6.44
CA PRO A 12 21.39 -40.57 -5.53
C PRO A 12 21.37 -39.49 -4.39
N LEU A 13 20.38 -39.62 -3.50
CA LEU A 13 20.13 -38.91 -2.22
C LEU A 13 21.07 -39.33 -1.06
N ILE A 14 21.00 -38.56 0.06
CA ILE A 14 21.00 -38.95 1.51
C ILE A 14 22.09 -38.33 2.44
N SER A 15 21.61 -37.42 3.30
CA SER A 15 21.75 -37.29 4.77
C SER A 15 23.01 -36.83 5.53
N SER A 16 22.70 -36.33 6.74
CA SER A 16 23.41 -36.28 8.03
C SER A 16 24.07 -34.93 8.38
N VAL A 17 23.65 -34.14 9.40
CA VAL A 17 23.38 -34.34 10.85
C VAL A 17 24.60 -33.93 11.70
N LEU A 18 24.37 -32.93 12.57
CA LEU A 18 25.00 -32.58 13.86
C LEU A 18 26.49 -32.19 13.94
N ASP A 19 26.82 -31.05 14.56
CA ASP A 19 27.12 -30.97 16.00
C ASP A 19 27.53 -29.56 16.47
N ASP A 20 27.10 -29.23 17.68
CA ASP A 20 27.51 -28.10 18.51
C ASP A 20 28.98 -28.20 18.95
N ASN A 21 29.65 -27.06 19.19
CA ASN A 21 30.46 -26.88 20.39
C ASN A 21 30.89 -25.42 20.63
N ASN A 22 30.52 -24.93 21.82
CA ASN A 22 31.00 -23.74 22.49
C ASN A 22 32.50 -23.85 22.85
N THR A 23 33.25 -22.75 22.71
CA THR A 23 34.35 -22.42 23.63
C THR A 23 34.46 -20.91 23.85
N THR A 24 34.57 -20.55 25.13
CA THR A 24 34.59 -19.22 25.75
C THR A 24 35.97 -18.54 25.73
N LEU A 25 35.95 -17.21 25.66
CA LEU A 25 36.85 -16.19 26.27
C LEU A 25 38.37 -16.47 26.37
N THR A 26 39.20 -15.61 25.77
CA THR A 26 40.11 -14.69 26.51
C THR A 26 40.80 -13.69 25.57
N THR A 27 40.94 -12.47 26.07
CA THR A 27 41.62 -11.31 25.51
C THR A 27 43.15 -11.43 25.54
N SER A 28 43.82 -11.32 24.39
CA SER A 28 45.17 -10.78 24.27
C SER A 28 45.51 -10.47 22.81
N ASP A 29 46.02 -9.26 22.57
CA ASP A 29 46.83 -8.81 21.41
C ASP A 29 46.26 -7.63 20.61
N THR A 30 46.37 -6.46 21.22
CA THR A 30 46.17 -5.11 20.68
C THR A 30 47.45 -4.48 20.08
N ALA A 31 48.29 -5.21 19.32
CA ALA A 31 49.62 -4.65 18.98
C ALA A 31 50.19 -4.88 17.57
N THR A 32 49.46 -5.41 16.58
CA THR A 32 50.11 -5.79 15.29
C THR A 32 49.49 -5.25 14.01
N THR A 33 48.43 -4.45 14.06
CA THR A 33 47.82 -3.86 12.84
C THR A 33 48.18 -2.38 12.61
N LEU A 34 48.82 -1.71 13.56
CA LEU A 34 49.24 -0.30 13.48
C LEU A 34 50.66 -0.08 12.92
N GLU A 35 51.45 -1.14 12.69
CA GLU A 35 52.81 -1.02 12.12
C GLU A 35 52.90 -1.12 10.59
N ARG A 36 51.83 -1.52 9.89
CA ARG A 36 51.85 -1.65 8.41
C ARG A 36 51.56 -0.36 7.63
N LEU A 37 51.30 0.76 8.31
CA LEU A 37 50.99 2.06 7.65
C LEU A 37 52.08 3.14 7.80
N LYS A 38 53.25 2.83 8.38
CA LYS A 38 54.36 3.79 8.56
C LYS A 38 55.56 3.61 7.62
N GLN A 39 55.52 2.68 6.66
CA GLN A 39 56.70 2.30 5.86
C GLN A 39 56.83 2.90 4.45
N ASN A 40 56.00 3.86 4.03
CA ASN A 40 56.13 4.49 2.69
C ASN A 40 56.52 5.99 2.70
N LEU A 41 56.98 6.53 3.83
CA LEU A 41 57.50 7.90 3.91
C LEU A 41 58.85 7.90 4.63
N ASN A 42 59.93 7.62 3.88
CA ASN A 42 61.25 8.23 4.00
C ASN A 42 62.33 7.32 3.39
N GLY A 43 63.01 7.82 2.36
CA GLY A 43 64.32 7.30 1.97
C GLY A 43 64.55 7.27 0.47
N ASN A 44 65.16 8.35 -0.06
CA ASN A 44 66.45 8.21 -0.73
C ASN A 44 67.08 9.58 -0.99
N ILE A 45 68.00 9.91 -0.08
CA ILE A 45 69.10 10.86 -0.31
C ILE A 45 70.22 10.04 -0.96
N SER A 46 70.67 10.44 -2.15
CA SER A 46 72.00 10.07 -2.64
C SER A 46 72.62 11.26 -3.36
N ASN A 47 73.67 11.79 -2.72
CA ASN A 47 74.60 12.78 -3.25
C ASN A 47 75.22 12.30 -4.57
N ASN A 48 75.31 13.20 -5.55
CA ASN A 48 76.48 13.22 -6.42
C ASN A 48 76.80 14.66 -6.85
N ILE A 49 78.00 15.08 -6.49
CA ILE A 49 78.62 16.37 -6.80
C ILE A 49 79.19 16.30 -8.21
N ASN A 50 78.86 17.26 -9.08
CA ASN A 50 79.84 17.95 -9.93
C ASN A 50 79.25 19.21 -10.60
N ASN A 51 80.16 20.15 -10.84
CA ASN A 51 80.01 21.60 -10.89
C ASN A 51 79.32 22.25 -12.11
N SER A 52 78.86 23.48 -11.83
CA SER A 52 78.74 24.69 -12.67
C SER A 52 77.72 24.73 -13.82
N SER A 53 76.67 25.56 -13.68
CA SER A 53 76.69 26.98 -14.06
C SER A 53 75.31 27.63 -13.88
N ILE A 54 75.33 28.93 -13.65
CA ILE A 54 74.20 29.80 -13.30
C ILE A 54 73.30 30.04 -14.52
N SER A 55 71.99 29.82 -14.39
CA SER A 55 70.97 30.70 -15.00
C SER A 55 69.59 30.45 -14.41
N SER A 56 69.02 31.51 -13.86
CA SER A 56 67.64 31.67 -13.41
C SER A 56 66.61 31.40 -14.51
N SER A 57 65.65 30.52 -14.23
CA SER A 57 64.33 30.56 -14.89
C SER A 57 63.27 29.94 -14.00
N THR A 58 62.33 30.78 -13.57
CA THR A 58 61.02 30.42 -13.01
C THR A 58 60.31 29.39 -13.88
N GLN A 59 60.06 28.20 -13.35
CA GLN A 59 59.11 27.25 -13.91
C GLN A 59 58.04 26.95 -12.87
N THR A 60 56.84 27.43 -13.17
CA THR A 60 55.57 27.08 -12.55
C THR A 60 55.33 25.57 -12.70
N ASN A 61 55.27 24.84 -11.59
CA ASN A 61 54.81 23.44 -11.59
C ASN A 61 53.31 23.41 -11.89
N HIS A 62 52.96 23.11 -13.14
CA HIS A 62 51.62 22.65 -13.49
C HIS A 62 51.46 21.21 -13.00
N CYS A 63 50.73 21.00 -11.90
CA CYS A 63 50.17 19.69 -11.59
C CYS A 63 49.09 19.36 -12.63
N GLN A 64 49.39 18.42 -13.52
CA GLN A 64 48.39 17.87 -14.45
C GLN A 64 47.41 17.00 -13.64
N LEU A 65 46.23 17.55 -13.34
CA LEU A 65 45.08 16.79 -12.87
C LEU A 65 44.63 15.86 -14.00
N HIS A 66 44.75 14.55 -13.78
CA HIS A 66 44.25 13.53 -14.66
C HIS A 66 42.71 13.57 -14.64
N THR A 67 42.10 14.31 -15.57
CA THR A 67 40.65 14.36 -15.71
C THR A 67 40.15 13.01 -16.22
N LYS A 68 39.58 12.20 -15.31
CA LYS A 68 38.90 10.96 -15.69
C LYS A 68 37.72 11.33 -16.60
N ILE A 69 37.63 10.71 -17.78
CA ILE A 69 36.53 10.93 -18.71
C ILE A 69 35.33 10.13 -18.18
N PHE A 70 34.34 10.84 -17.64
CA PHE A 70 33.10 10.24 -17.15
C PHE A 70 32.02 10.18 -18.23
N SER A 71 31.26 9.09 -18.24
CA SER A 71 30.01 8.97 -18.99
C SER A 71 28.94 9.96 -18.48
N ASN A 72 27.91 10.22 -19.28
CA ASN A 72 26.88 11.19 -18.88
C ASN A 72 26.15 10.76 -17.58
N SER A 73 25.88 9.46 -17.41
CA SER A 73 25.26 8.91 -16.20
C SER A 73 26.14 9.05 -14.96
N GLU A 74 27.46 8.87 -15.09
CA GLU A 74 28.39 9.09 -13.98
C GLU A 74 28.44 10.56 -13.56
N LYS A 75 28.37 11.49 -14.52
CA LYS A 75 28.28 12.92 -14.21
C LYS A 75 26.99 13.27 -13.45
N GLU A 76 25.85 12.69 -13.85
CA GLU A 76 24.58 12.87 -13.15
C GLU A 76 24.62 12.29 -11.72
N ILE A 77 25.19 11.09 -11.53
CA ILE A 77 25.37 10.48 -10.21
C ILE A 77 26.28 11.35 -9.34
N LEU A 78 27.39 11.85 -9.87
CA LEU A 78 28.29 12.75 -9.15
C LEU A 78 27.59 14.04 -8.73
N LYS A 79 26.73 14.61 -9.60
CA LYS A 79 25.93 15.78 -9.24
C LYS A 79 24.95 15.50 -8.10
N LEU A 80 24.29 14.33 -8.11
CA LEU A 80 23.39 13.90 -7.03
C LEU A 80 24.13 13.70 -5.70
N ILE A 81 25.30 13.05 -5.72
CA ILE A 81 26.14 12.86 -4.54
C ILE A 81 26.62 14.21 -3.99
N GLY A 82 27.10 15.09 -4.87
CA GLY A 82 27.54 16.43 -4.47
C GLY A 82 26.42 17.25 -3.83
N GLN A 83 25.20 17.20 -4.37
CA GLN A 83 24.03 17.85 -3.78
C GLN A 83 23.72 17.30 -2.38
N HIS A 84 23.76 15.98 -2.19
CA HIS A 84 23.52 15.37 -0.89
C HIS A 84 24.59 15.75 0.13
N LEU A 85 25.88 15.65 -0.23
CA LEU A 85 26.98 16.06 0.65
C LEU A 85 26.88 17.54 1.05
N GLN A 86 26.48 18.41 0.12
CA GLN A 86 26.25 19.83 0.41
C GLN A 86 25.09 20.02 1.39
N SER A 87 24.00 19.26 1.25
CA SER A 87 22.86 19.30 2.18
C SER A 87 23.20 18.82 3.58
N VAL A 88 24.15 17.88 3.71
CA VAL A 88 24.66 17.37 4.98
C VAL A 88 25.68 18.34 5.61
N GLY A 89 26.19 19.32 4.84
CA GLY A 89 27.14 20.34 5.31
C GLY A 89 28.62 20.00 5.06
N LEU A 90 28.92 18.99 4.24
CA LEU A 90 30.28 18.54 3.90
C LEU A 90 30.87 19.34 2.72
N SER A 91 30.91 20.67 2.83
CA SER A 91 31.32 21.57 1.73
C SER A 91 32.75 21.33 1.24
N GLN A 92 33.72 21.11 2.14
CA GLN A 92 35.13 20.88 1.77
C GLN A 92 35.31 19.62 0.91
N THR A 93 34.49 18.59 1.16
CA THR A 93 34.50 17.35 0.38
C THR A 93 33.91 17.57 -1.01
N VAL A 94 32.88 18.41 -1.10
CA VAL A 94 32.26 18.79 -2.37
C VAL A 94 33.24 19.58 -3.24
N ASP A 95 33.99 20.53 -2.68
CA ASP A 95 35.00 21.29 -3.43
C ASP A 95 36.11 20.38 -3.99
N SER A 96 36.54 19.40 -3.18
CA SER A 96 37.51 18.39 -3.61
C SER A 96 36.95 17.50 -4.73
N LEU A 97 35.68 17.10 -4.61
CA LEU A 97 34.98 16.32 -5.65
C LEU A 97 34.89 17.09 -6.97
N ILE A 98 34.57 18.39 -6.93
CA ILE A 98 34.50 19.25 -8.12
C ILE A 98 35.88 19.34 -8.78
N LEU A 99 36.94 19.53 -7.98
CA LEU A 99 38.32 19.62 -8.50
C LEU A 99 38.79 18.31 -9.14
N GLU A 100 38.47 17.17 -8.55
CA GLU A 100 38.87 15.85 -9.07
C GLU A 100 38.03 15.41 -10.27
N SER A 101 36.73 15.68 -10.25
CA SER A 101 35.80 15.22 -11.29
C SER A 101 35.69 16.17 -12.49
N GLY A 102 36.00 17.46 -12.30
CA GLY A 102 35.72 18.52 -13.27
C GLY A 102 34.22 18.74 -13.52
N CYS A 103 33.34 18.15 -12.69
CA CYS A 103 31.90 18.28 -12.82
C CYS A 103 31.41 19.52 -12.06
N VAL A 104 30.77 20.44 -12.78
CA VAL A 104 30.09 21.59 -12.18
C VAL A 104 28.72 21.13 -11.65
N LEU A 105 28.46 21.38 -10.36
CA LEU A 105 27.21 20.99 -9.70
C LEU A 105 26.02 21.85 -10.13
N GLU A 106 26.22 23.17 -10.18
CA GLU A 106 25.21 24.15 -10.56
C GLU A 106 25.79 25.13 -11.57
N HIS A 107 24.97 25.61 -12.50
CA HIS A 107 25.40 26.69 -13.40
C HIS A 107 25.78 27.93 -12.57
N GLU A 108 26.85 28.64 -12.95
CA GLU A 108 27.36 29.81 -12.18
C GLU A 108 26.28 30.87 -11.92
N GLN A 109 25.46 31.16 -12.93
CA GLN A 109 24.31 32.07 -12.82
C GLN A 109 23.22 31.56 -11.85
N ALA A 110 23.05 30.25 -11.72
CA ALA A 110 22.10 29.65 -10.78
C ALA A 110 22.63 29.69 -9.34
N SER A 111 23.93 29.46 -9.15
CA SER A 111 24.60 29.62 -7.84
C SER A 111 24.49 31.07 -7.35
N ASN A 112 24.81 32.04 -8.22
CA ASN A 112 24.67 33.46 -7.89
C ASN A 112 23.22 33.81 -7.54
N PHE A 113 22.24 33.32 -8.30
CA PHE A 113 20.83 33.52 -8.01
C PHE A 113 20.41 32.93 -6.65
N ARG A 114 20.87 31.72 -6.34
CA ARG A 114 20.63 31.06 -5.04
C ARG A 114 21.21 31.87 -3.88
N ASP A 115 22.43 32.37 -4.00
CA ASP A 115 23.09 33.17 -2.97
C ASP A 115 22.36 34.52 -2.76
N LEU A 116 21.84 35.13 -3.81
CA LEU A 116 21.02 36.35 -3.73
C LEU A 116 19.70 36.11 -2.97
N ILE A 117 19.06 34.95 -3.19
CA ILE A 117 17.84 34.58 -2.46
C ILE A 117 18.14 34.31 -0.98
N ILE A 118 19.20 33.55 -0.68
CA ILE A 118 19.58 33.22 0.70
C ILE A 118 20.01 34.50 1.46
N SER A 119 20.73 35.40 0.80
CA SER A 119 21.13 36.70 1.39
C SER A 119 19.98 37.70 1.51
N GLY A 120 18.86 37.50 0.80
CA GLY A 120 17.66 38.36 0.87
C GLY A 120 17.76 39.62 0.01
N LYS A 121 18.59 39.61 -1.04
CA LYS A 121 18.71 40.73 -1.99
C LYS A 121 17.72 40.58 -3.14
N TRP A 122 16.46 40.92 -2.88
CA TRP A 122 15.34 40.61 -3.77
C TRP A 122 15.39 41.30 -5.14
N THR A 123 15.85 42.54 -5.21
CA THR A 123 15.95 43.29 -6.48
C THR A 123 17.02 42.73 -7.40
N GLU A 124 18.19 42.39 -6.85
CA GLU A 124 19.28 41.72 -7.57
C GLU A 124 18.85 40.31 -8.00
N ALA A 125 18.10 39.59 -7.16
CA ALA A 125 17.57 38.27 -7.50
C ALA A 125 16.60 38.31 -8.71
N LEU A 126 15.74 39.33 -8.82
CA LEU A 126 14.85 39.50 -9.97
C LEU A 126 15.62 39.79 -11.27
N ILE A 127 16.73 40.53 -11.20
CA ILE A 127 17.61 40.77 -12.35
C ILE A 127 18.31 39.47 -12.76
N ALA A 128 18.83 38.71 -11.80
CA ALA A 128 19.46 37.41 -12.05
C ALA A 128 18.47 36.40 -12.65
N LEU A 129 17.20 36.41 -12.20
CA LEU A 129 16.12 35.64 -12.83
C LEU A 129 15.92 36.05 -14.29
N GLY A 130 15.98 37.36 -14.60
CA GLY A 130 16.01 37.92 -15.94
C GLY A 130 17.05 37.26 -16.87
N ASN A 131 18.26 37.04 -16.36
CA ASN A 131 19.35 36.41 -17.12
C ASN A 131 19.15 34.89 -17.29
N LEU A 132 18.41 34.26 -16.38
CA LEU A 132 18.06 32.84 -16.43
C LEU A 132 16.85 32.56 -17.34
N LYS A 133 16.06 33.58 -17.72
CA LYS A 133 14.88 33.44 -18.60
C LYS A 133 15.20 32.72 -19.91
N GLN A 134 16.40 32.89 -20.45
CA GLN A 134 16.83 32.27 -21.72
C GLN A 134 16.86 30.73 -21.67
N TYR A 135 16.89 30.13 -20.48
CA TYR A 135 16.99 28.69 -20.31
C TYR A 135 15.71 28.04 -19.78
N ILE A 136 14.67 28.83 -19.48
CA ILE A 136 13.40 28.35 -18.93
C ILE A 136 12.38 28.34 -20.05
N ALA A 137 11.87 27.16 -20.38
CA ALA A 137 11.01 26.96 -21.56
C ALA A 137 9.60 27.56 -21.38
N GLU A 138 9.09 27.65 -20.14
CA GLU A 138 7.73 28.11 -19.86
C GLU A 138 7.70 29.55 -19.35
N GLN A 139 7.04 30.45 -20.09
CA GLN A 139 6.84 31.84 -19.68
C GLN A 139 6.00 31.96 -18.40
N ASP A 140 5.05 31.04 -18.20
CA ASP A 140 4.21 30.99 -17.01
C ASP A 140 5.05 30.65 -15.77
N GLY A 141 6.03 29.74 -15.88
CA GLY A 141 6.94 29.40 -14.79
C GLY A 141 7.76 30.59 -14.30
N ILE A 142 8.17 31.49 -15.22
CA ILE A 142 8.90 32.71 -14.88
C ILE A 142 8.03 33.66 -14.05
N GLN A 143 6.78 33.89 -14.46
CA GLN A 143 5.85 34.76 -13.72
C GLN A 143 5.51 34.18 -12.34
N GLN A 144 5.41 32.86 -12.22
CA GLN A 144 5.22 32.19 -10.92
C GLN A 144 6.42 32.38 -10.00
N MET A 145 7.64 32.28 -10.52
CA MET A 145 8.85 32.51 -9.72
C MET A 145 8.98 33.97 -9.29
N GLU A 146 8.71 34.92 -10.19
CA GLU A 146 8.66 36.36 -9.86
C GLU A 146 7.64 36.60 -8.74
N TYR A 147 6.44 36.01 -8.85
CA TYR A 147 5.42 36.08 -7.80
C TYR A 147 5.90 35.53 -6.46
N LEU A 148 6.52 34.35 -6.42
CA LEU A 148 6.98 33.71 -5.18
C LEU A 148 8.09 34.52 -4.48
N ILE A 149 9.00 35.10 -5.26
CA ILE A 149 10.06 35.99 -4.74
C ILE A 149 9.44 37.25 -4.15
N LEU A 150 8.48 37.85 -4.85
CA LEU A 150 7.77 39.05 -4.39
C LEU A 150 6.88 38.78 -3.16
N GLU A 151 6.25 37.61 -3.08
CA GLU A 151 5.48 37.17 -1.92
C GLU A 151 6.39 37.08 -0.68
N GLN A 152 7.60 36.51 -0.82
CA GLN A 152 8.56 36.44 0.28
C GLN A 152 9.12 37.84 0.64
N LYS A 153 9.44 38.68 -0.34
CA LYS A 153 9.85 40.08 -0.12
C LYS A 153 8.78 40.84 0.67
N TYR A 154 7.51 40.65 0.33
CA TYR A 154 6.37 41.26 1.02
C TYR A 154 6.28 40.83 2.50
N PHE A 155 6.44 39.55 2.79
CA PHE A 155 6.43 39.06 4.18
C PHE A 155 7.60 39.62 5.01
N GLU A 156 8.80 39.70 4.43
CA GLU A 156 9.95 40.30 5.12
C GLU A 156 9.77 41.81 5.37
N LEU A 157 9.14 42.54 4.44
CA LEU A 157 8.82 43.96 4.62
C LEU A 157 7.76 44.22 5.71
N ILE A 158 6.79 43.31 5.88
CA ILE A 158 5.83 43.39 6.99
C ILE A 158 6.54 43.16 8.32
N GLU A 159 7.47 42.22 8.37
CA GLU A 159 8.23 41.94 9.59
C GLU A 159 9.21 43.06 9.97
N ASP A 160 9.75 43.77 8.99
CA ASP A 160 10.57 44.96 9.20
C ASP A 160 9.74 46.24 9.51
N GLU A 161 8.42 46.12 9.73
CA GLU A 161 7.46 47.21 10.01
C GLU A 161 7.35 48.26 8.88
N GLN A 162 7.80 47.95 7.67
CA GLN A 162 7.79 48.85 6.51
C GLN A 162 6.48 48.74 5.69
N ALA A 163 5.35 49.08 6.32
CA ALA A 163 4.02 48.89 5.74
C ALA A 163 3.79 49.62 4.39
N MET A 164 4.39 50.80 4.21
CA MET A 164 4.28 51.60 2.97
C MET A 164 4.97 50.91 1.78
N GLU A 165 6.16 50.33 2.01
CA GLU A 165 6.90 49.61 0.98
C GLU A 165 6.24 48.26 0.67
N ALA A 166 5.69 47.58 1.69
CA ALA A 166 4.90 46.37 1.51
C ALA A 166 3.65 46.63 0.64
N LEU A 167 2.93 47.74 0.89
CA LEU A 167 1.78 48.16 0.07
C LEU A 167 2.17 48.50 -1.37
N TYR A 168 3.33 49.14 -1.56
CA TYR A 168 3.88 49.41 -2.88
C TYR A 168 4.18 48.11 -3.64
N CYS A 169 4.87 47.16 -3.00
CA CYS A 169 5.18 45.83 -3.54
C CYS A 169 3.89 45.09 -3.95
N LEU A 170 2.86 45.09 -3.09
CA LEU A 170 1.60 44.42 -3.38
C LEU A 170 0.85 45.05 -4.57
N ARG A 171 0.79 46.39 -4.62
CA ARG A 171 0.00 47.11 -5.64
C ARG A 171 0.69 47.17 -6.99
N ASN A 172 2.01 47.35 -7.02
CA ASN A 172 2.75 47.66 -8.23
C ASN A 172 3.57 46.49 -8.77
N GLU A 173 3.97 45.53 -7.92
CA GLU A 173 4.81 44.40 -8.34
C GLU A 173 4.00 43.09 -8.37
N ILE A 174 3.17 42.81 -7.36
CA ILE A 174 2.40 41.55 -7.26
C ILE A 174 1.10 41.58 -8.08
N ARG A 175 0.30 42.65 -7.97
CA ARG A 175 -1.01 42.75 -8.67
C ARG A 175 -0.92 42.64 -10.20
N PRO A 176 0.10 43.21 -10.89
CA PRO A 176 0.20 43.08 -12.35
C PRO A 176 0.44 41.65 -12.85
N LEU A 177 0.95 40.75 -12.00
CA LEU A 177 1.22 39.36 -12.36
C LEU A 177 -0.07 38.54 -12.52
N ASN A 178 -1.24 39.00 -12.02
CA ASN A 178 -2.57 38.38 -12.15
C ASN A 178 -2.67 36.87 -11.77
N ILE A 179 -1.66 36.35 -11.07
CA ILE A 179 -1.60 34.97 -10.60
C ILE A 179 -2.26 34.89 -9.22
N ARG A 180 -3.24 33.98 -9.07
CA ARG A 180 -3.96 33.67 -7.80
C ARG A 180 -4.55 34.91 -7.12
N ILE A 181 -5.57 35.51 -7.74
CA ILE A 181 -6.28 36.71 -7.24
C ILE A 181 -6.78 36.53 -5.79
N GLU A 182 -7.29 35.35 -5.44
CA GLU A 182 -7.73 35.01 -4.07
C GLU A 182 -6.60 35.10 -3.04
N ARG A 183 -5.38 34.70 -3.43
CA ARG A 183 -4.19 34.76 -2.56
C ARG A 183 -3.77 36.21 -2.33
N THR A 184 -3.87 37.07 -3.35
CA THR A 184 -3.58 38.51 -3.21
C THR A 184 -4.55 39.20 -2.25
N HIS A 185 -5.82 38.80 -2.20
CA HIS A 185 -6.77 39.27 -1.19
C HIS A 185 -6.38 38.81 0.23
N GLN A 186 -5.93 37.56 0.38
CA GLN A 186 -5.39 37.07 1.66
C GLN A 186 -4.15 37.87 2.09
N LEU A 187 -3.25 38.22 1.14
CA LEU A 187 -2.09 39.05 1.44
C LEU A 187 -2.49 40.42 1.98
N THR A 188 -3.50 41.08 1.41
CA THR A 188 -4.00 42.35 1.96
C THR A 188 -4.56 42.24 3.37
N ALA A 189 -5.12 41.08 3.75
CA ALA A 189 -5.59 40.85 5.11
C ALA A 189 -4.43 40.75 6.12
N PHE A 190 -3.23 40.33 5.68
CA PHE A 190 -2.07 40.22 6.57
C PHE A 190 -1.58 41.56 7.14
N LEU A 191 -1.82 42.67 6.43
CA LEU A 191 -1.53 44.03 6.92
C LEU A 191 -2.40 44.45 8.11
N MET A 192 -3.53 43.79 8.33
CA MET A 192 -4.49 44.14 9.40
C MET A 192 -4.20 43.41 10.71
N PHE A 193 -3.28 42.43 10.72
CA PHE A 193 -2.95 41.69 11.93
C PHE A 193 -2.09 42.54 12.87
N THR A 194 -2.49 42.60 14.14
CA THR A 194 -1.76 43.32 15.20
C THR A 194 -0.68 42.45 15.87
N SER A 195 -0.66 41.14 15.58
CA SER A 195 0.21 40.13 16.21
C SER A 195 0.97 39.32 15.16
N MET A 196 2.30 39.39 15.19
CA MET A 196 3.18 38.69 14.25
C MET A 196 3.10 37.17 14.36
N LYS A 197 2.80 36.64 15.55
CA LYS A 197 2.65 35.19 15.78
C LYS A 197 1.40 34.62 15.11
N ASP A 198 0.34 35.40 15.04
CA ASP A 198 -0.90 35.00 14.37
C ASP A 198 -0.75 35.09 12.86
N MET A 199 0.03 36.05 12.36
CA MET A 199 0.45 36.11 10.96
C MET A 199 1.28 34.89 10.55
N TYR A 200 2.29 34.49 11.33
CA TYR A 200 3.11 33.30 11.01
C TYR A 200 2.27 32.03 10.88
N LYS A 201 1.29 31.84 11.77
CA LYS A 201 0.36 30.71 11.72
C LYS A 201 -0.57 30.78 10.52
N ALA A 202 -1.16 31.95 10.25
CA ALA A 202 -2.08 32.14 9.14
C ALA A 202 -1.40 32.05 7.75
N ALA A 203 -0.13 32.48 7.66
CA ALA A 203 0.67 32.42 6.44
C ALA A 203 1.44 31.09 6.27
N ASN A 204 1.48 30.24 7.29
CA ASN A 204 2.36 29.06 7.37
C ASN A 204 3.82 29.41 7.03
N TRP A 205 4.31 30.49 7.63
CA TRP A 205 5.61 31.10 7.37
C TRP A 205 6.44 31.12 8.65
N SER A 206 7.71 30.74 8.55
CA SER A 206 8.62 30.56 9.70
C SER A 206 9.36 31.83 10.12
N GLY A 207 8.93 33.00 9.64
CA GLY A 207 9.60 34.28 9.86
C GLY A 207 10.79 34.52 8.92
N LYS A 208 11.36 35.73 8.98
CA LYS A 208 12.56 36.13 8.24
C LYS A 208 13.76 35.32 8.70
N GLY A 209 14.40 34.65 7.76
CA GLY A 209 15.59 33.88 8.04
C GLY A 209 15.88 32.79 7.02
N PHE A 210 16.96 32.06 7.26
CA PHE A 210 17.43 31.01 6.36
C PHE A 210 16.34 29.97 6.07
N ALA A 211 15.58 29.54 7.08
CA ALA A 211 14.56 28.49 6.92
C ALA A 211 13.41 28.87 5.97
N SER A 212 12.96 30.13 5.95
CA SER A 212 11.91 30.57 5.02
C SER A 212 12.46 30.78 3.61
N ARG A 213 13.68 31.31 3.50
CA ARG A 213 14.38 31.50 2.23
C ARG A 213 14.77 30.18 1.57
N ASP A 214 15.15 29.18 2.35
CA ASP A 214 15.46 27.82 1.88
C ASP A 214 14.18 27.13 1.37
N LYS A 215 13.06 27.25 2.09
CA LYS A 215 11.74 26.78 1.60
C LYS A 215 11.29 27.49 0.33
N LEU A 216 11.56 28.79 0.18
CA LEU A 216 11.32 29.50 -1.07
C LEU A 216 12.18 28.90 -2.18
N MET A 217 13.46 28.63 -1.90
CA MET A 217 14.36 28.04 -2.89
C MET A 217 13.91 26.64 -3.32
N GLU A 218 13.46 25.79 -2.39
CA GLU A 218 12.87 24.48 -2.71
C GLU A 218 11.65 24.59 -3.64
N LYS A 219 10.84 25.65 -3.52
CA LYS A 219 9.73 25.91 -4.44
C LYS A 219 10.22 26.40 -5.81
N LEU A 220 11.20 27.30 -5.83
CA LEU A 220 11.75 27.86 -7.07
C LEU A 220 12.48 26.80 -7.90
N GLN A 221 13.22 25.88 -7.26
CA GLN A 221 13.94 24.77 -7.89
C GLN A 221 13.03 23.85 -8.73
N LYS A 222 11.72 23.81 -8.47
CA LYS A 222 10.77 23.01 -9.26
C LYS A 222 10.55 23.53 -10.68
N TYR A 223 10.81 24.82 -10.90
CA TYR A 223 10.62 25.48 -12.19
C TYR A 223 11.89 25.50 -13.05
N PHE A 224 13.05 25.21 -12.45
CA PHE A 224 14.30 25.15 -13.20
C PHE A 224 14.46 23.78 -13.88
N PRO A 225 15.00 23.76 -15.11
CA PRO A 225 15.38 22.51 -15.74
C PRO A 225 16.57 21.87 -14.97
N PRO A 226 16.62 20.54 -14.92
CA PRO A 226 17.61 19.80 -14.10
C PRO A 226 19.06 20.02 -14.53
N ASP A 227 19.29 20.50 -15.75
CA ASP A 227 20.63 20.81 -16.27
C ASP A 227 21.25 22.07 -15.64
N ILE A 228 20.41 23.02 -15.22
CA ILE A 228 20.82 24.29 -14.61
C ILE A 228 20.92 24.15 -13.10
N MET A 229 19.87 23.60 -12.50
CA MET A 229 19.77 23.39 -11.07
C MET A 229 19.01 22.10 -10.81
N LEU A 230 19.61 21.23 -9.98
CA LEU A 230 18.96 19.99 -9.60
C LEU A 230 17.71 20.28 -8.75
N PRO A 231 16.63 19.49 -8.90
CA PRO A 231 15.50 19.52 -7.98
C PRO A 231 15.95 19.32 -6.53
N PRO A 232 15.22 19.87 -5.54
CA PRO A 232 15.62 19.77 -4.14
C PRO A 232 15.65 18.30 -3.71
N LYS A 233 16.72 17.92 -2.98
CA LYS A 233 16.88 16.59 -2.36
C LYS A 233 16.59 15.44 -3.35
N ARG A 234 17.08 15.56 -4.59
CA ARG A 234 16.74 14.63 -5.67
C ARG A 234 17.14 13.18 -5.35
N LEU A 235 18.28 12.98 -4.68
CA LEU A 235 18.72 11.66 -4.24
C LEU A 235 17.70 11.01 -3.30
N GLU A 236 17.18 11.73 -2.31
CA GLU A 236 16.15 11.23 -1.39
C GLU A 236 14.84 10.88 -2.13
N SER A 237 14.47 11.70 -3.13
CA SER A 237 13.32 11.40 -4.00
C SER A 237 13.54 10.13 -4.83
N LEU A 238 14.74 9.89 -5.35
CA LEU A 238 15.05 8.66 -6.08
C LEU A 238 15.09 7.45 -5.16
N LEU A 239 15.66 7.59 -3.95
CA LEU A 239 15.68 6.51 -2.95
C LEU A 239 14.27 6.16 -2.48
N SER A 240 13.40 7.14 -2.23
CA SER A 240 12.00 6.87 -1.89
C SER A 240 11.23 6.21 -3.03
N GLN A 241 11.49 6.57 -4.30
CA GLN A 241 10.94 5.85 -5.46
C GLN A 241 11.46 4.41 -5.53
N ALA A 242 12.75 4.19 -5.28
CA ALA A 242 13.34 2.86 -5.27
C ALA A 242 12.75 1.98 -4.16
N ILE A 243 12.57 2.52 -2.96
CA ILE A 243 11.92 1.82 -1.84
C ILE A 243 10.47 1.47 -2.18
N GLN A 244 9.70 2.38 -2.79
CA GLN A 244 8.33 2.08 -3.23
C GLN A 244 8.32 0.96 -4.27
N LEU A 245 9.24 0.97 -5.24
CA LEU A 245 9.36 -0.11 -6.22
C LEU A 245 9.78 -1.44 -5.59
N GLN A 246 10.66 -1.42 -4.59
CA GLN A 246 11.04 -2.61 -3.83
C GLN A 246 9.84 -3.14 -3.02
N GLN A 247 9.06 -2.25 -2.40
CA GLN A 247 7.82 -2.61 -1.69
C GLN A 247 6.83 -3.30 -2.64
N GLU A 248 6.57 -2.72 -3.81
CA GLU A 248 5.65 -3.29 -4.81
C GLU A 248 6.10 -4.62 -5.41
N LYS A 249 7.42 -4.88 -5.40
CA LYS A 249 8.02 -6.15 -5.85
C LYS A 249 8.10 -7.18 -4.72
N CYS A 250 8.04 -6.75 -3.47
CA CYS A 250 8.10 -7.65 -2.33
C CYS A 250 6.83 -8.50 -2.26
N THR A 251 6.99 -9.81 -2.40
CA THR A 251 5.87 -10.77 -2.50
C THR A 251 5.16 -11.02 -1.18
N TYR A 252 5.81 -10.74 -0.06
CA TYR A 252 5.36 -11.07 1.29
C TYR A 252 5.17 -9.83 2.16
N HIS A 253 4.98 -8.67 1.54
CA HIS A 253 4.83 -7.42 2.25
C HIS A 253 3.44 -7.33 2.90
N VAL A 254 3.37 -7.22 4.23
CA VAL A 254 2.09 -7.18 4.97
C VAL A 254 1.92 -5.89 5.79
N LYS A 255 2.99 -5.11 5.96
CA LYS A 255 2.93 -3.89 6.78
C LYS A 255 2.04 -2.85 6.07
N PRO A 256 1.06 -2.25 6.77
CA PRO A 256 0.26 -1.20 6.19
C PRO A 256 1.10 0.08 6.02
N GLY A 257 0.93 0.76 4.88
CA GLY A 257 1.54 2.06 4.61
C GLY A 257 2.73 2.01 3.67
N LYS A 258 3.16 3.19 3.20
CA LYS A 258 4.35 3.34 2.36
C LYS A 258 5.59 3.28 3.24
N LEU A 259 6.57 2.45 2.88
CA LEU A 259 7.85 2.41 3.57
C LEU A 259 8.58 3.75 3.40
N SER A 260 9.10 4.28 4.50
CA SER A 260 9.97 5.46 4.49
C SER A 260 11.44 5.04 4.39
N ILE A 261 12.32 6.01 4.13
CA ILE A 261 13.78 5.81 4.07
C ILE A 261 14.33 5.34 5.43
N GLU A 262 13.67 5.69 6.53
CA GLU A 262 14.11 5.35 7.89
C GLU A 262 13.75 3.91 8.28
N ASP A 263 12.72 3.32 7.66
CA ASP A 263 12.21 1.99 8.00
C ASP A 263 13.01 0.85 7.34
N VAL A 264 13.79 1.17 6.32
CA VAL A 264 14.44 0.20 5.44
C VAL A 264 15.93 0.48 5.37
N SER A 265 16.74 -0.58 5.44
CA SER A 265 18.16 -0.47 5.14
C SER A 265 18.36 -0.11 3.67
N LEU A 266 18.95 1.04 3.37
CA LEU A 266 19.30 1.43 2.00
C LEU A 266 20.42 0.57 1.39
N LEU A 267 21.13 -0.20 2.21
CA LEU A 267 22.29 -0.99 1.79
C LEU A 267 21.90 -2.35 1.21
N GLN A 268 20.70 -2.83 1.50
CA GLN A 268 20.20 -4.13 1.04
C GLN A 268 18.77 -3.98 0.54
N ASP A 269 18.43 -4.68 -0.55
CA ASP A 269 17.05 -4.68 -1.06
C ASP A 269 16.06 -5.17 0.00
N HIS A 270 14.95 -4.46 0.14
CA HIS A 270 13.88 -4.85 1.04
C HIS A 270 13.29 -6.21 0.64
N ALA A 271 13.37 -7.19 1.55
CA ALA A 271 12.73 -8.48 1.39
C ALA A 271 12.04 -8.87 2.71
N CYS A 272 10.74 -9.12 2.66
CA CYS A 272 10.00 -9.69 3.79
C CYS A 272 10.17 -11.21 3.82
N SER A 273 10.11 -11.80 5.01
CA SER A 273 10.15 -13.25 5.18
C SER A 273 8.77 -13.87 4.96
N LYS A 274 8.74 -15.14 4.55
CA LYS A 274 7.49 -15.91 4.40
C LYS A 274 6.73 -16.07 5.74
N GLN A 275 7.45 -16.07 6.86
CA GLN A 275 6.87 -16.18 8.21
C GLN A 275 6.09 -14.93 8.65
N ALA A 276 6.30 -13.79 7.96
CA ALA A 276 5.53 -12.57 8.18
C ALA A 276 4.08 -12.69 7.69
N LEU A 277 3.77 -13.68 6.85
CA LEU A 277 2.41 -13.99 6.45
C LEU A 277 1.77 -14.94 7.47
N PRO A 278 0.45 -14.83 7.69
CA PRO A 278 -0.26 -15.78 8.53
C PRO A 278 -0.05 -17.20 7.99
N CYS A 279 0.56 -18.06 8.80
CA CYS A 279 1.00 -19.40 8.41
C CYS A 279 0.63 -20.50 9.41
N VAL A 280 0.22 -20.12 10.62
CA VAL A 280 -0.12 -21.09 11.66
C VAL A 280 -1.53 -20.85 12.19
N THR A 281 -2.21 -21.94 12.53
CA THR A 281 -3.46 -21.90 13.26
C THR A 281 -3.21 -21.49 14.71
N VAL A 282 -3.66 -20.30 15.10
CA VAL A 282 -3.60 -19.81 16.49
C VAL A 282 -4.73 -20.39 17.33
N GLN A 283 -5.90 -20.60 16.72
CA GLN A 283 -7.08 -21.11 17.42
C GLN A 283 -7.93 -21.95 16.47
N THR A 284 -8.51 -23.03 17.01
CA THR A 284 -9.53 -23.84 16.33
C THR A 284 -10.83 -23.73 17.13
N LEU A 285 -11.90 -23.28 16.48
CA LEU A 285 -13.23 -23.17 17.04
C LEU A 285 -14.01 -24.44 16.70
N THR A 286 -14.49 -25.16 17.72
CA THR A 286 -15.18 -26.46 17.59
C THR A 286 -16.59 -26.41 18.18
N ASN A 287 -17.21 -25.23 18.17
CA ASN A 287 -18.54 -25.03 18.76
C ASN A 287 -19.67 -25.61 17.90
N HIS A 288 -19.45 -25.72 16.59
CA HIS A 288 -20.40 -26.33 15.67
C HIS A 288 -20.40 -27.85 15.80
N THR A 289 -21.57 -28.44 15.58
CA THR A 289 -21.76 -29.90 15.65
C THR A 289 -21.71 -30.59 14.30
N ASP A 290 -21.85 -29.82 13.21
CA ASP A 290 -21.87 -30.29 11.83
C ASP A 290 -21.08 -29.32 10.92
N GLU A 291 -21.03 -29.60 9.62
CA GLU A 291 -20.34 -28.86 8.57
C GLU A 291 -20.49 -27.34 8.68
N VAL A 292 -19.37 -26.60 8.66
CA VAL A 292 -19.40 -25.13 8.65
C VAL A 292 -19.23 -24.64 7.21
N TRP A 293 -20.26 -24.01 6.67
CA TRP A 293 -20.31 -23.61 5.27
C TRP A 293 -19.81 -22.18 5.07
N PHE A 294 -20.02 -21.28 6.03
CA PHE A 294 -19.72 -19.87 5.83
C PHE A 294 -19.13 -19.21 7.07
N CYS A 295 -18.16 -18.33 6.87
CA CYS A 295 -17.64 -17.45 7.92
C CYS A 295 -17.36 -16.06 7.37
N LYS A 296 -17.64 -15.00 8.14
CA LYS A 296 -17.35 -13.63 7.71
C LYS A 296 -17.07 -12.71 8.88
N PHE A 297 -15.97 -11.97 8.81
CA PHE A 297 -15.69 -10.89 9.76
C PHE A 297 -16.64 -9.71 9.55
N SER A 298 -17.00 -9.04 10.63
CA SER A 298 -17.74 -7.79 10.57
C SER A 298 -16.90 -6.68 9.91
N PRO A 299 -17.50 -5.71 9.22
CA PRO A 299 -16.78 -4.59 8.60
C PRO A 299 -15.90 -3.79 9.56
N ASP A 300 -16.30 -3.68 10.83
CA ASP A 300 -15.52 -3.05 11.90
C ASP A 300 -14.39 -3.94 12.47
N GLY A 301 -14.30 -5.20 12.03
CA GLY A 301 -13.34 -6.20 12.50
C GLY A 301 -13.59 -6.75 13.90
N THR A 302 -14.53 -6.21 14.67
CA THR A 302 -14.67 -6.58 16.08
C THR A 302 -15.30 -7.96 16.29
N LYS A 303 -15.93 -8.53 15.24
CA LYS A 303 -16.69 -9.79 15.33
C LYS A 303 -16.42 -10.72 14.16
N LEU A 304 -16.60 -12.01 14.41
CA LEU A 304 -16.69 -13.05 13.41
C LEU A 304 -18.04 -13.74 13.52
N ALA A 305 -18.73 -13.93 12.40
CA ALA A 305 -19.93 -14.76 12.31
C ALA A 305 -19.62 -16.06 11.56
N THR A 306 -20.19 -17.17 12.04
CA THR A 306 -20.05 -18.49 11.41
C THR A 306 -21.41 -19.17 11.29
N GLY A 307 -21.67 -19.76 10.12
CA GLY A 307 -22.92 -20.44 9.78
C GLY A 307 -22.64 -21.88 9.37
N SER A 308 -23.47 -22.78 9.89
CA SER A 308 -23.31 -24.22 9.71
C SER A 308 -24.62 -24.87 9.32
N LYS A 309 -24.49 -26.10 8.81
CA LYS A 309 -25.57 -27.04 8.56
C LYS A 309 -26.38 -27.38 9.81
N ASP A 310 -25.79 -27.26 11.01
CA ASP A 310 -26.48 -27.50 12.28
C ASP A 310 -27.61 -26.48 12.58
N GLY A 311 -27.75 -25.45 11.74
CA GLY A 311 -28.79 -24.42 11.90
C GLY A 311 -28.41 -23.33 12.91
N ASN A 312 -27.18 -23.34 13.42
CA ASN A 312 -26.71 -22.37 14.38
C ASN A 312 -25.86 -21.28 13.70
N LEU A 313 -26.12 -20.04 14.11
CA LEU A 313 -25.28 -18.88 13.83
C LEU A 313 -24.48 -18.55 15.08
N PHE A 314 -23.15 -18.72 15.05
CA PHE A 314 -22.31 -18.29 16.16
C PHE A 314 -21.67 -16.93 15.86
N ILE A 315 -21.65 -16.07 16.86
CA ILE A 315 -20.98 -14.77 16.85
C ILE A 315 -19.84 -14.82 17.87
N TYR A 316 -18.63 -14.52 17.42
CA TYR A 316 -17.43 -14.43 18.23
C TYR A 316 -16.97 -12.98 18.32
N ASP A 317 -16.53 -12.54 19.50
CA ASP A 317 -15.80 -11.29 19.67
C ASP A 317 -14.30 -11.54 19.40
N VAL A 318 -13.69 -10.65 18.61
CA VAL A 318 -12.28 -10.68 18.22
C VAL A 318 -11.48 -9.81 19.17
N ASP A 319 -10.49 -10.39 19.85
CA ASP A 319 -9.53 -9.61 20.61
C ASP A 319 -8.42 -9.09 19.67
N MET A 320 -8.40 -7.77 19.47
CA MET A 320 -7.46 -7.10 18.57
C MET A 320 -6.00 -7.18 19.05
N THR A 321 -5.75 -7.57 20.29
CA THR A 321 -4.40 -7.68 20.86
C THR A 321 -3.86 -9.11 20.81
N THR A 322 -4.68 -10.09 21.21
CA THR A 322 -4.27 -11.50 21.29
C THR A 322 -4.60 -12.29 20.03
N TYR A 323 -5.40 -11.74 19.13
CA TYR A 323 -5.96 -12.41 17.94
C TYR A 323 -6.77 -13.67 18.27
N LYS A 324 -7.21 -13.81 19.53
CA LYS A 324 -8.08 -14.89 19.96
C LYS A 324 -9.55 -14.47 19.83
N LEU A 325 -10.38 -15.45 19.51
CA LEU A 325 -11.81 -15.30 19.38
C LEU A 325 -12.52 -15.93 20.58
N LYS A 326 -13.44 -15.19 21.18
CA LYS A 326 -14.27 -15.66 22.28
C LYS A 326 -15.71 -15.74 21.83
N LEU A 327 -16.39 -16.84 22.15
CA LEU A 327 -17.79 -16.98 21.84
C LEU A 327 -18.59 -15.92 22.61
N ARG A 328 -19.34 -15.10 21.88
CA ARG A 328 -20.25 -14.10 22.46
C ARG A 328 -21.64 -14.68 22.61
N LYS A 329 -22.23 -15.10 21.49
CA LYS A 329 -23.62 -15.55 21.41
C LYS A 329 -23.80 -16.55 20.28
N HIS A 330 -24.79 -17.42 20.43
CA HIS A 330 -25.31 -18.24 19.33
C HIS A 330 -26.80 -17.97 19.14
N PHE A 331 -27.25 -18.09 17.91
CA PHE A 331 -28.65 -18.02 17.52
C PHE A 331 -29.04 -19.34 16.87
N ASP A 332 -30.14 -19.91 17.33
CA ASP A 332 -30.72 -21.16 16.88
C ASP A 332 -32.10 -20.90 16.24
N GLY A 333 -32.62 -21.90 15.53
CA GLY A 333 -33.95 -21.87 14.91
C GLY A 333 -33.97 -21.98 13.38
N HIS A 334 -32.83 -21.96 12.71
CA HIS A 334 -32.77 -22.20 11.27
C HIS A 334 -32.86 -23.69 10.94
N SER A 335 -34.02 -24.13 10.44
CA SER A 335 -34.27 -25.56 10.15
C SER A 335 -33.48 -26.13 8.98
N PHE A 336 -32.99 -25.29 8.05
CA PHE A 336 -32.37 -25.72 6.78
C PHE A 336 -30.85 -25.50 6.73
N GLY A 337 -30.22 -25.23 7.88
CA GLY A 337 -28.83 -24.80 7.97
C GLY A 337 -28.61 -23.37 7.45
N ILE A 338 -27.41 -22.84 7.67
CA ILE A 338 -27.01 -21.49 7.26
C ILE A 338 -25.91 -21.59 6.22
N GLY A 339 -26.26 -21.34 4.95
CA GLY A 339 -25.34 -21.41 3.81
C GLY A 339 -24.60 -20.11 3.53
N PHE A 340 -25.18 -18.96 3.89
CA PHE A 340 -24.60 -17.66 3.56
C PHE A 340 -24.90 -16.60 4.62
N ILE A 341 -23.92 -15.71 4.86
CA ILE A 341 -24.01 -14.65 5.87
C ILE A 341 -23.58 -13.30 5.28
N ALA A 342 -24.37 -12.26 5.52
CA ALA A 342 -24.03 -10.89 5.14
C ALA A 342 -24.12 -9.91 6.33
N TRP A 343 -22.99 -9.27 6.62
CA TRP A 343 -22.92 -8.18 7.59
C TRP A 343 -23.42 -6.87 6.99
N CYS A 344 -24.19 -6.13 7.78
CA CYS A 344 -24.50 -4.73 7.49
C CYS A 344 -23.19 -3.90 7.49
N PRO A 345 -23.03 -2.88 6.62
CA PRO A 345 -21.85 -2.02 6.59
C PRO A 345 -21.49 -1.39 7.95
N PHE A 346 -22.48 -1.15 8.81
CA PHE A 346 -22.30 -0.60 10.15
C PHE A 346 -22.10 -1.67 11.24
N SER A 347 -21.92 -2.94 10.88
CA SER A 347 -21.68 -4.09 11.79
C SER A 347 -22.75 -4.35 12.85
N ARG A 348 -23.92 -3.69 12.76
CA ARG A 348 -25.02 -3.84 13.74
C ARG A 348 -25.91 -5.04 13.47
N TYR A 349 -26.25 -5.26 12.20
CA TYR A 349 -27.16 -6.30 11.77
C TYR A 349 -26.44 -7.34 10.93
N ILE A 350 -26.96 -8.56 10.98
CA ILE A 350 -26.49 -9.66 10.17
C ILE A 350 -27.67 -10.37 9.53
N ILE A 351 -27.49 -10.73 8.26
CA ILE A 351 -28.41 -11.54 7.49
C ILE A 351 -27.86 -12.95 7.45
N ALA A 352 -28.69 -13.93 7.75
CA ALA A 352 -28.42 -15.35 7.57
C ALA A 352 -29.40 -15.93 6.55
N CYS A 353 -28.85 -16.55 5.51
CA CYS A 353 -29.58 -17.24 4.44
C CYS A 353 -29.29 -18.74 4.50
N GLY A 354 -30.32 -19.54 4.20
CA GLY A 354 -30.20 -20.99 4.15
C GLY A 354 -29.72 -21.52 2.79
N THR A 355 -29.92 -22.81 2.58
CA THR A 355 -29.64 -23.51 1.31
C THR A 355 -30.81 -23.39 0.33
N ASP A 356 -30.74 -24.08 -0.82
CA ASP A 356 -31.73 -24.02 -1.89
C ASP A 356 -33.18 -24.33 -1.47
N GLU A 357 -33.39 -25.02 -0.35
CA GLU A 357 -34.71 -25.37 0.16
C GLU A 357 -35.28 -24.34 1.13
N CYS A 358 -34.47 -23.34 1.52
CA CYS A 358 -34.86 -22.36 2.52
C CYS A 358 -35.59 -21.17 1.88
N SER A 359 -36.88 -21.03 2.21
CA SER A 359 -37.69 -19.85 1.84
C SER A 359 -37.46 -18.63 2.74
N GLU A 360 -36.55 -18.73 3.71
CA GLU A 360 -36.49 -17.79 4.83
C GLU A 360 -35.15 -17.10 4.94
N ILE A 361 -35.20 -15.81 5.24
CA ILE A 361 -34.04 -15.00 5.59
C ILE A 361 -34.25 -14.45 6.98
N TRP A 362 -33.21 -14.57 7.81
CA TRP A 362 -33.26 -14.10 9.18
C TRP A 362 -32.34 -12.91 9.36
N ILE A 363 -32.84 -11.90 10.06
CA ILE A 363 -32.10 -10.68 10.39
C ILE A 363 -31.99 -10.57 11.90
N TRP A 364 -30.75 -10.54 12.37
CA TRP A 364 -30.42 -10.47 13.80
C TRP A 364 -29.81 -9.11 14.14
N ASP A 365 -30.24 -8.51 15.26
CA ASP A 365 -29.56 -7.34 15.84
C ASP A 365 -28.51 -7.83 16.84
N ILE A 366 -27.24 -7.61 16.52
CA ILE A 366 -26.11 -8.14 17.30
C ILE A 366 -25.88 -7.33 18.57
N GLN A 367 -26.29 -6.06 18.60
CA GLN A 367 -26.16 -5.24 19.79
C GLN A 367 -27.19 -5.64 20.85
N ARG A 368 -28.41 -5.99 20.42
CA ARG A 368 -29.50 -6.42 21.30
C ARG A 368 -29.54 -7.93 21.54
N GLU A 369 -28.87 -8.70 20.68
CA GLU A 369 -28.87 -10.17 20.71
C GLU A 369 -30.28 -10.77 20.54
N GLU A 370 -31.08 -10.13 19.69
CA GLU A 370 -32.46 -10.50 19.42
C GLU A 370 -32.71 -10.64 17.91
N GLN A 371 -33.66 -11.50 17.56
CA GLN A 371 -34.18 -11.58 16.21
C GLN A 371 -34.96 -10.30 15.91
N ARG A 372 -34.58 -9.59 14.84
CA ARG A 372 -35.30 -8.39 14.42
C ARG A 372 -36.47 -8.75 13.51
N SER A 373 -36.19 -9.48 12.44
CA SER A 373 -37.18 -9.80 11.40
C SER A 373 -36.84 -11.11 10.72
N ARG A 374 -37.88 -11.76 10.20
CA ARG A 374 -37.81 -12.98 9.40
C ARG A 374 -38.61 -12.73 8.14
N ILE A 375 -37.95 -12.85 6.99
CA ILE A 375 -38.60 -12.71 5.69
C ILE A 375 -39.09 -14.08 5.28
N HIS A 376 -40.36 -14.14 4.95
CA HIS A 376 -40.97 -15.30 4.33
C HIS A 376 -42.04 -14.75 3.37
N HIS A 377 -41.73 -14.70 2.07
CA HIS A 377 -42.66 -14.16 1.09
C HIS A 377 -43.59 -15.24 0.57
N THR A 378 -43.04 -16.28 -0.06
CA THR A 378 -43.79 -17.48 -0.45
C THR A 378 -43.07 -18.76 0.01
N PRO A 379 -43.81 -19.84 0.30
CA PRO A 379 -43.21 -21.10 0.75
C PRO A 379 -42.39 -21.82 -0.33
N ASP A 380 -42.57 -21.47 -1.61
CA ASP A 380 -41.82 -22.03 -2.72
C ASP A 380 -40.51 -21.27 -3.02
N ASP A 381 -40.25 -20.19 -2.28
CA ASP A 381 -39.04 -19.40 -2.43
C ASP A 381 -37.80 -20.17 -2.01
N SER A 382 -36.71 -19.85 -2.67
CA SER A 382 -35.38 -20.34 -2.36
C SER A 382 -34.50 -19.11 -2.24
N LEU A 383 -34.04 -18.76 -1.04
CA LEU A 383 -33.28 -17.55 -0.80
C LEU A 383 -31.89 -17.92 -0.28
N THR A 384 -30.93 -17.98 -1.21
CA THR A 384 -29.59 -18.50 -0.96
C THR A 384 -28.55 -17.41 -0.72
N CYS A 385 -28.77 -16.20 -1.25
CA CYS A 385 -27.81 -15.11 -1.17
C CYS A 385 -28.48 -13.78 -0.82
N ALA A 386 -27.72 -12.91 -0.15
CA ALA A 386 -28.17 -11.57 0.21
C ALA A 386 -26.99 -10.59 0.25
N ALA A 387 -27.26 -9.31 -0.01
CA ALA A 387 -26.25 -8.27 0.09
C ALA A 387 -26.86 -6.96 0.59
N TRP A 388 -26.18 -6.31 1.53
CA TRP A 388 -26.61 -5.02 2.07
C TRP A 388 -26.27 -3.88 1.11
N LEU A 389 -27.16 -2.88 1.06
CA LEU A 389 -26.84 -1.61 0.42
C LEU A 389 -25.93 -0.76 1.34
N PRO A 390 -25.13 0.16 0.78
CA PRO A 390 -24.25 1.03 1.56
C PRO A 390 -24.98 1.88 2.61
N CYS A 391 -26.27 2.14 2.43
CA CYS A 391 -27.11 2.84 3.39
C CYS A 391 -27.38 2.05 4.68
N GLY A 392 -27.18 0.73 4.69
CA GLY A 392 -27.40 -0.15 5.84
C GLY A 392 -28.84 -0.32 6.31
N THR A 393 -29.81 0.33 5.66
CA THR A 393 -31.25 0.19 5.96
C THR A 393 -31.95 -0.79 5.04
N ARG A 394 -31.42 -1.02 3.85
CA ARG A 394 -32.03 -1.89 2.83
C ARG A 394 -31.02 -2.93 2.36
N PHE A 395 -31.53 -4.01 1.82
CA PHE A 395 -30.71 -5.08 1.26
C PHE A 395 -31.45 -5.73 0.09
N VAL A 396 -30.69 -6.49 -0.69
CA VAL A 396 -31.22 -7.33 -1.74
C VAL A 396 -31.01 -8.79 -1.38
N CYS A 397 -31.92 -9.64 -1.79
CA CYS A 397 -31.79 -11.08 -1.62
C CYS A 397 -32.32 -11.84 -2.83
N GLY A 398 -31.82 -13.05 -3.04
CA GLY A 398 -32.20 -13.83 -4.20
C GLY A 398 -31.78 -15.28 -4.14
N GLY A 399 -32.18 -15.98 -5.19
CA GLY A 399 -32.29 -17.43 -5.17
C GLY A 399 -32.05 -18.15 -6.48
N SER A 400 -31.80 -19.45 -6.37
CA SER A 400 -31.62 -20.34 -7.52
C SER A 400 -32.91 -20.59 -8.30
N ARG A 401 -34.09 -20.34 -7.72
CA ARG A 401 -35.41 -20.54 -8.34
C ARG A 401 -35.94 -19.33 -9.12
N GLY A 402 -35.23 -18.20 -9.12
CA GLY A 402 -35.59 -17.04 -9.95
C GLY A 402 -36.15 -15.86 -9.16
N GLN A 403 -36.14 -15.92 -7.84
CA GLN A 403 -36.49 -14.82 -6.95
C GLN A 403 -35.33 -13.83 -6.84
N PHE A 404 -35.64 -12.56 -6.99
CA PHE A 404 -34.71 -11.49 -6.69
C PHE A 404 -35.47 -10.30 -6.09
N TYR A 405 -35.36 -10.14 -4.78
CA TYR A 405 -36.12 -9.16 -4.00
C TYR A 405 -35.23 -8.02 -3.53
N TYR A 406 -35.86 -6.84 -3.47
CA TYR A 406 -35.33 -5.65 -2.82
C TYR A 406 -36.16 -5.37 -1.57
N CYS A 407 -35.52 -5.41 -0.41
CA CYS A 407 -36.18 -5.45 0.88
C CYS A 407 -35.71 -4.32 1.81
N ASP A 408 -36.61 -3.92 2.71
CA ASP A 408 -36.27 -3.09 3.86
C ASP A 408 -35.81 -3.96 5.05
N ILE A 409 -35.13 -3.35 6.02
CA ILE A 409 -34.64 -4.02 7.24
C ILE A 409 -35.75 -4.68 8.07
N ASP A 410 -36.98 -4.17 7.96
CA ASP A 410 -38.13 -4.73 8.66
C ASP A 410 -38.67 -6.00 7.96
N GLY A 411 -38.10 -6.38 6.82
CA GLY A 411 -38.42 -7.60 6.08
C GLY A 411 -39.50 -7.43 5.00
N ASN A 412 -39.93 -6.19 4.74
CA ASN A 412 -40.89 -5.88 3.69
C ASN A 412 -40.21 -5.90 2.31
N VAL A 413 -40.79 -6.63 1.35
CA VAL A 413 -40.39 -6.59 -0.06
C VAL A 413 -40.95 -5.29 -0.68
N ILE A 414 -40.07 -4.43 -1.14
CA ILE A 414 -40.42 -3.15 -1.77
C ILE A 414 -40.57 -3.35 -3.29
N ASP A 415 -39.67 -4.13 -3.89
CA ASP A 415 -39.63 -4.38 -5.33
C ASP A 415 -39.02 -5.76 -5.64
N ASN A 416 -39.26 -6.30 -6.84
CA ASN A 416 -38.80 -7.62 -7.24
C ASN A 416 -38.43 -7.71 -8.74
N TRP A 417 -37.52 -8.65 -9.03
CA TRP A 417 -37.26 -9.15 -10.38
C TRP A 417 -37.62 -10.64 -10.43
N GLU A 418 -38.37 -11.02 -11.47
CA GLU A 418 -38.79 -12.40 -11.68
C GLU A 418 -37.96 -13.08 -12.77
N GLY A 419 -37.63 -14.36 -12.55
CA GLY A 419 -36.96 -15.21 -13.54
C GLY A 419 -35.44 -15.13 -13.56
N VAL A 420 -34.83 -14.28 -12.73
CA VAL A 420 -33.37 -14.16 -12.60
C VAL A 420 -32.90 -15.14 -11.53
N ARG A 421 -32.27 -16.24 -11.97
CA ARG A 421 -31.73 -17.28 -11.07
C ARG A 421 -30.35 -16.90 -10.57
N LEU A 422 -30.25 -16.56 -9.31
CA LEU A 422 -29.05 -16.02 -8.68
C LEU A 422 -28.27 -17.10 -7.94
N GLN A 423 -26.96 -17.06 -8.09
CA GLN A 423 -26.01 -17.87 -7.32
C GLN A 423 -25.34 -17.04 -6.23
N CYS A 424 -25.03 -15.77 -6.52
CA CYS A 424 -24.35 -14.89 -5.60
C CYS A 424 -24.73 -13.43 -5.87
N LEU A 425 -24.74 -12.63 -4.80
CA LEU A 425 -25.03 -11.20 -4.83
C LEU A 425 -23.90 -10.42 -4.15
N ASN A 426 -23.59 -9.25 -4.68
CA ASN A 426 -22.70 -8.31 -4.04
C ASN A 426 -23.05 -6.88 -4.45
N VAL A 427 -22.78 -5.90 -3.60
CA VAL A 427 -23.12 -4.50 -3.84
C VAL A 427 -21.86 -3.66 -3.73
N THR A 428 -21.63 -2.78 -4.70
CA THR A 428 -20.48 -1.87 -4.70
C THR A 428 -20.67 -0.75 -3.66
N SER A 429 -19.57 -0.07 -3.29
CA SER A 429 -19.61 1.13 -2.44
C SER A 429 -20.57 2.21 -2.96
N ASP A 430 -20.74 2.26 -4.28
CA ASP A 430 -21.58 3.23 -4.99
C ASP A 430 -23.06 2.84 -5.00
N GLY A 431 -23.41 1.67 -4.43
CA GLY A 431 -24.77 1.15 -4.36
C GLY A 431 -25.23 0.40 -5.61
N VAL A 432 -24.32 0.07 -6.54
CA VAL A 432 -24.65 -0.75 -7.70
C VAL A 432 -24.76 -2.21 -7.27
N ILE A 433 -25.89 -2.83 -7.58
CA ILE A 433 -26.16 -4.22 -7.24
C ILE A 433 -25.62 -5.10 -8.37
N LEU A 434 -24.67 -5.98 -8.04
CA LEU A 434 -24.13 -6.98 -8.95
C LEU A 434 -24.67 -8.37 -8.58
N ALA A 435 -25.10 -9.10 -9.59
CA ALA A 435 -25.66 -10.43 -9.43
C ALA A 435 -24.98 -11.41 -10.40
N ALA A 436 -24.61 -12.57 -9.87
CA ALA A 436 -24.12 -13.69 -10.68
C ALA A 436 -25.30 -14.62 -10.98
N ASP A 437 -25.60 -14.77 -12.26
CA ASP A 437 -26.73 -15.56 -12.73
C ASP A 437 -26.31 -17.00 -13.06
N ALA A 438 -27.27 -17.92 -13.05
CA ALA A 438 -27.10 -19.30 -13.54
C ALA A 438 -26.65 -19.39 -15.01
N GLN A 439 -26.79 -18.30 -15.78
CA GLN A 439 -26.31 -18.15 -17.16
C GLN A 439 -24.82 -17.80 -17.25
N LYS A 440 -24.03 -17.98 -16.17
CA LYS A 440 -22.57 -17.76 -16.16
C LYS A 440 -22.15 -16.31 -16.45
N ARG A 441 -23.03 -15.38 -16.11
CA ARG A 441 -22.84 -13.93 -16.33
C ARG A 441 -22.90 -13.20 -15.00
N ILE A 442 -22.19 -12.08 -14.94
CA ILE A 442 -22.39 -11.08 -13.88
C ILE A 442 -22.99 -9.84 -14.51
N SER A 443 -24.15 -9.45 -13.99
CA SER A 443 -24.89 -8.29 -14.45
C SER A 443 -25.10 -7.31 -13.30
N SER A 444 -25.09 -6.02 -13.63
CA SER A 444 -25.54 -4.96 -12.73
C SER A 444 -27.03 -4.73 -12.88
N TYR A 445 -27.72 -4.55 -11.76
CA TYR A 445 -29.16 -4.35 -11.70
C TYR A 445 -29.49 -3.02 -11.03
N LYS A 446 -30.44 -2.29 -11.63
CA LYS A 446 -31.01 -1.07 -11.08
C LYS A 446 -32.51 -1.24 -10.92
N PHE A 447 -32.97 -1.37 -9.67
CA PHE A 447 -34.38 -1.54 -9.33
C PHE A 447 -35.23 -0.32 -9.72
N ASP A 448 -34.74 0.90 -9.46
CA ASP A 448 -35.48 2.14 -9.78
C ASP A 448 -35.91 2.27 -11.25
N SER A 449 -35.11 1.71 -12.16
CA SER A 449 -35.33 1.77 -13.62
C SER A 449 -35.72 0.44 -14.24
N LEU A 450 -35.70 -0.65 -13.45
CA LEU A 450 -35.78 -2.03 -13.92
C LEU A 450 -34.87 -2.30 -15.14
N THR A 451 -33.60 -1.88 -15.07
CA THR A 451 -32.61 -2.15 -16.12
C THR A 451 -31.48 -3.05 -15.61
N ASP A 452 -31.07 -4.00 -16.45
CA ASP A 452 -29.89 -4.83 -16.25
C ASP A 452 -28.81 -4.51 -17.30
N HIS A 453 -27.55 -4.54 -16.86
CA HIS A 453 -26.41 -4.38 -17.75
C HIS A 453 -25.40 -5.47 -17.46
N GLN A 454 -25.15 -6.33 -18.44
CA GLN A 454 -24.13 -7.36 -18.35
C GLN A 454 -22.73 -6.75 -18.31
N ILE A 455 -21.89 -7.24 -17.40
CA ILE A 455 -20.50 -6.80 -17.20
C ILE A 455 -19.53 -7.91 -17.61
N ILE A 456 -19.70 -9.11 -17.05
CA ILE A 456 -18.80 -10.26 -17.24
C ILE A 456 -19.58 -11.44 -17.81
N HIS A 457 -18.92 -12.22 -18.66
CA HIS A 457 -19.38 -13.52 -19.13
C HIS A 457 -18.23 -14.54 -19.03
N GLU A 458 -18.52 -15.70 -18.43
CA GLU A 458 -17.57 -16.80 -18.26
C GLU A 458 -18.09 -18.08 -18.92
N ASP A 459 -17.16 -18.98 -19.29
CA ASP A 459 -17.53 -20.22 -19.98
C ASP A 459 -18.12 -21.28 -19.03
N HIS A 460 -17.85 -21.15 -17.73
CA HIS A 460 -18.18 -22.10 -16.67
C HIS A 460 -19.02 -21.40 -15.58
N PRO A 461 -19.84 -22.15 -14.82
CA PRO A 461 -20.72 -21.53 -13.84
C PRO A 461 -19.93 -20.85 -12.72
N ILE A 462 -20.36 -19.63 -12.40
CA ILE A 462 -19.82 -18.80 -11.32
C ILE A 462 -20.54 -19.23 -10.05
N MET A 463 -19.81 -19.79 -9.10
CA MET A 463 -20.39 -20.28 -7.84
C MET A 463 -20.51 -19.16 -6.82
N SER A 464 -19.48 -18.33 -6.71
CA SER A 464 -19.50 -17.15 -5.86
C SER A 464 -18.55 -16.09 -6.38
N PHE A 465 -18.74 -14.86 -5.94
CA PHE A 465 -17.79 -13.79 -6.23
C PHE A 465 -17.69 -12.76 -5.12
N THR A 466 -16.51 -12.16 -5.02
CA THR A 466 -16.19 -11.11 -4.05
C THR A 466 -15.62 -9.91 -4.79
N ILE A 467 -16.04 -8.69 -4.41
CA ILE A 467 -15.55 -7.44 -4.98
C ILE A 467 -14.47 -6.85 -4.06
N SER A 468 -13.47 -6.20 -4.63
CA SER A 468 -12.47 -5.41 -3.90
C SER A 468 -13.07 -4.18 -3.23
N LYS A 469 -12.42 -3.66 -2.19
CA LYS A 469 -12.84 -2.43 -1.47
C LYS A 469 -12.96 -1.22 -2.39
N ASP A 470 -12.17 -1.15 -3.45
CA ASP A 470 -12.21 -0.07 -4.46
C ASP A 470 -13.32 -0.23 -5.50
N GLY A 471 -14.04 -1.36 -5.50
CA GLY A 471 -15.09 -1.66 -6.48
C GLY A 471 -14.59 -1.96 -7.90
N ARG A 472 -13.28 -1.97 -8.14
CA ARG A 472 -12.69 -2.12 -9.48
C ARG A 472 -12.46 -3.58 -9.86
N SER A 473 -12.10 -4.43 -8.91
CA SER A 473 -11.75 -5.83 -9.18
C SER A 473 -12.77 -6.80 -8.58
N ALA A 474 -12.99 -7.92 -9.27
CA ALA A 474 -13.82 -9.02 -8.80
C ALA A 474 -13.04 -10.34 -8.80
N LEU A 475 -13.15 -11.09 -7.72
CA LEU A 475 -12.71 -12.49 -7.63
C LEU A 475 -13.89 -13.40 -7.87
N LEU A 476 -13.79 -14.24 -8.89
CA LEU A 476 -14.80 -15.21 -9.26
C LEU A 476 -14.31 -16.61 -8.90
N ASN A 477 -15.12 -17.37 -8.17
CA ASN A 477 -14.92 -18.80 -8.00
C ASN A 477 -15.74 -19.53 -9.05
N ILE A 478 -15.03 -20.21 -9.95
CA ILE A 478 -15.61 -20.83 -11.12
C ILE A 478 -15.47 -22.33 -10.98
N ALA A 479 -16.58 -23.04 -11.12
CA ALA A 479 -16.57 -24.50 -11.02
C ALA A 479 -15.51 -25.07 -11.97
N THR A 480 -14.67 -25.98 -11.47
CA THR A 480 -13.59 -26.69 -12.18
C THR A 480 -12.39 -25.86 -12.68
N GLN A 481 -12.49 -24.53 -12.78
CA GLN A 481 -11.39 -23.68 -13.27
C GLN A 481 -10.60 -22.97 -12.17
N GLY A 482 -11.13 -22.94 -10.94
CA GLY A 482 -10.49 -22.27 -9.82
C GLY A 482 -10.92 -20.82 -9.68
N VAL A 483 -10.00 -19.97 -9.22
CA VAL A 483 -10.28 -18.56 -8.93
C VAL A 483 -9.81 -17.68 -10.08
N HIS A 484 -10.69 -16.85 -10.63
CA HIS A 484 -10.37 -15.85 -11.65
C HIS A 484 -10.43 -14.43 -11.06
N LEU A 485 -9.50 -13.57 -11.47
CA LEU A 485 -9.52 -12.14 -11.16
C LEU A 485 -9.92 -11.34 -12.40
N TRP A 486 -10.95 -10.52 -12.25
CA TRP A 486 -11.48 -9.63 -13.29
C TRP A 486 -11.33 -8.16 -12.89
N ASP A 487 -11.10 -7.30 -13.88
CA ASP A 487 -11.35 -5.86 -13.78
C ASP A 487 -12.80 -5.58 -14.25
N LEU A 488 -13.62 -5.01 -13.38
CA LEU A 488 -15.02 -4.69 -13.64
C LEU A 488 -15.17 -3.45 -14.54
N HIS A 489 -14.21 -2.51 -14.48
CA HIS A 489 -14.25 -1.29 -15.28
C HIS A 489 -13.87 -1.59 -16.73
N ASP A 490 -12.72 -2.26 -16.91
CA ASP A 490 -12.19 -2.59 -18.23
C ASP A 490 -12.82 -3.85 -18.83
N ARG A 491 -13.57 -4.60 -18.01
CA ARG A 491 -14.27 -5.86 -18.36
C ARG A 491 -13.31 -6.91 -18.92
N GLN A 492 -12.15 -7.03 -18.29
CA GLN A 492 -11.07 -7.93 -18.72
C GLN A 492 -10.69 -8.89 -17.62
N LEU A 493 -10.47 -10.15 -18.02
CA LEU A 493 -9.84 -11.15 -17.18
C LEU A 493 -8.38 -10.76 -16.99
N LEU A 494 -8.00 -10.49 -15.75
CA LEU A 494 -6.63 -10.17 -15.39
C LEU A 494 -5.80 -11.45 -15.23
N ARG A 495 -6.30 -12.42 -14.44
CA ARG A 495 -5.51 -13.59 -14.01
C ARG A 495 -6.38 -14.80 -13.69
N LYS A 496 -5.80 -16.00 -13.85
CA LYS A 496 -6.36 -17.28 -13.39
C LYS A 496 -5.42 -17.89 -12.34
N TYR A 497 -5.92 -18.16 -11.14
CA TYR A 497 -5.13 -18.74 -10.06
C TYR A 497 -5.18 -20.27 -10.11
N GLN A 498 -4.00 -20.88 -10.09
CA GLN A 498 -3.83 -22.33 -10.20
C GLN A 498 -3.65 -22.97 -8.83
N GLY A 499 -3.94 -24.28 -8.74
CA GLY A 499 -3.67 -25.13 -7.58
C GLY A 499 -4.92 -25.53 -6.79
N VAL A 500 -6.00 -24.74 -6.86
CA VAL A 500 -7.25 -25.07 -6.15
C VAL A 500 -7.97 -26.21 -6.85
N THR A 501 -8.41 -27.18 -6.07
CA THR A 501 -9.42 -28.15 -6.49
C THR A 501 -10.80 -27.62 -6.14
N GLN A 502 -11.64 -27.45 -7.15
CA GLN A 502 -13.04 -27.01 -7.06
C GLN A 502 -13.88 -27.89 -7.98
N GLY A 503 -15.01 -28.37 -7.49
CA GLY A 503 -15.91 -29.24 -8.23
C GLY A 503 -17.36 -28.90 -7.93
N HIS A 504 -17.87 -29.47 -6.84
CA HIS A 504 -19.30 -29.51 -6.55
C HIS A 504 -19.73 -28.54 -5.45
N TYR A 505 -18.79 -28.07 -4.62
CA TYR A 505 -19.08 -27.23 -3.46
C TYR A 505 -18.84 -25.76 -3.74
N VAL A 506 -19.65 -24.89 -3.13
CA VAL A 506 -19.52 -23.44 -3.27
C VAL A 506 -18.39 -22.96 -2.36
N ASN A 507 -17.23 -22.70 -2.95
CA ASN A 507 -16.13 -22.07 -2.24
C ASN A 507 -16.28 -20.55 -2.27
N HIS A 508 -15.92 -19.87 -1.18
CA HIS A 508 -15.88 -18.41 -1.07
C HIS A 508 -14.44 -17.93 -0.88
N ALA A 509 -13.96 -17.15 -1.87
CA ALA A 509 -12.64 -16.55 -1.88
C ALA A 509 -12.72 -15.09 -1.39
N THR A 510 -11.62 -14.61 -0.82
CA THR A 510 -11.56 -13.29 -0.21
C THR A 510 -10.28 -12.55 -0.59
N PHE A 511 -10.38 -11.23 -0.68
CA PHE A 511 -9.24 -10.34 -0.75
C PHE A 511 -8.67 -10.13 0.66
N GLY A 512 -7.34 -10.05 0.77
CA GLY A 512 -6.63 -9.98 2.04
C GLY A 512 -5.40 -9.08 1.99
N GLY A 513 -4.90 -8.73 3.18
CA GLY A 513 -3.77 -7.83 3.37
C GLY A 513 -4.13 -6.34 3.40
N PRO A 514 -3.13 -5.47 3.63
CA PRO A 514 -3.35 -4.03 3.86
C PRO A 514 -3.95 -3.30 2.65
N ASN A 515 -3.65 -3.77 1.44
CA ASN A 515 -4.12 -3.17 0.17
C ASN A 515 -4.83 -4.19 -0.75
N GLU A 516 -5.38 -5.28 -0.19
CA GLU A 516 -5.97 -6.37 -1.00
C GLU A 516 -4.98 -6.97 -2.03
N GLU A 517 -3.71 -7.03 -1.63
CA GLU A 517 -2.62 -7.59 -2.42
C GLU A 517 -2.58 -9.13 -2.34
N PHE A 518 -3.26 -9.72 -1.37
CA PHE A 518 -3.36 -11.16 -1.22
C PHE A 518 -4.77 -11.64 -1.52
N ILE A 519 -4.84 -12.90 -1.94
CA ILE A 519 -6.10 -13.59 -2.20
C ILE A 519 -6.04 -14.92 -1.48
N ALA A 520 -7.09 -15.25 -0.76
CA ALA A 520 -7.21 -16.52 -0.06
C ALA A 520 -8.47 -17.25 -0.50
N SER A 521 -8.36 -18.56 -0.66
CA SER A 521 -9.47 -19.43 -1.04
C SER A 521 -9.34 -20.80 -0.40
N GLY A 522 -10.47 -21.37 -0.02
CA GLY A 522 -10.58 -22.76 0.40
C GLY A 522 -10.66 -23.70 -0.79
N SER A 523 -10.30 -24.96 -0.57
CA SER A 523 -10.31 -26.00 -1.59
C SER A 523 -10.96 -27.28 -1.07
N GLU A 524 -11.44 -28.10 -2.01
CA GLU A 524 -11.99 -29.42 -1.70
C GLU A 524 -10.92 -30.42 -1.22
N ASP A 525 -9.63 -30.14 -1.46
CA ASP A 525 -8.50 -30.96 -1.00
C ASP A 525 -8.15 -30.77 0.50
N SER A 526 -9.03 -30.11 1.27
CA SER A 526 -8.86 -29.73 2.68
C SER A 526 -7.81 -28.65 2.99
N ASN A 527 -7.19 -28.05 1.98
CA ASN A 527 -6.23 -26.98 2.18
C ASN A 527 -6.84 -25.60 1.95
N VAL A 528 -6.19 -24.59 2.54
CA VAL A 528 -6.41 -23.17 2.19
C VAL A 528 -5.22 -22.69 1.38
N TYR A 529 -5.50 -22.02 0.28
CA TYR A 529 -4.48 -21.51 -0.63
C TYR A 529 -4.40 -19.98 -0.54
N LEU A 530 -3.17 -19.47 -0.58
CA LEU A 530 -2.87 -18.03 -0.59
C LEU A 530 -2.07 -17.66 -1.84
N TRP A 531 -2.53 -16.66 -2.58
CA TRP A 531 -1.82 -16.07 -3.71
C TRP A 531 -1.49 -14.61 -3.45
N HIS A 532 -0.44 -14.15 -4.12
CA HIS A 532 -0.28 -12.73 -4.37
C HIS A 532 -1.16 -12.36 -5.56
N ARG A 533 -1.83 -11.21 -5.52
CA ARG A 533 -2.63 -10.70 -6.63
C ARG A 533 -1.85 -10.56 -7.94
N LYS A 534 -0.51 -10.46 -7.85
CA LYS A 534 0.41 -10.42 -9.01
C LYS A 534 0.99 -11.78 -9.45
N GLN A 535 0.66 -12.90 -8.82
CA GLN A 535 1.22 -14.22 -9.15
C GLN A 535 0.11 -15.26 -9.31
N GLU A 536 0.19 -16.09 -10.34
CA GLU A 536 -0.82 -17.12 -10.63
C GLU A 536 -0.66 -18.39 -9.76
N ARG A 537 0.56 -18.62 -9.25
CA ARG A 537 0.88 -19.77 -8.40
C ARG A 537 0.71 -19.43 -6.92
N PRO A 538 0.28 -20.39 -6.09
CA PRO A 538 0.10 -20.15 -4.67
C PRO A 538 1.45 -19.89 -4.00
N ILE A 539 1.47 -18.87 -3.14
CA ILE A 539 2.59 -18.59 -2.24
C ILE A 539 2.62 -19.61 -1.10
N MET A 540 1.45 -19.85 -0.51
CA MET A 540 1.28 -20.73 0.64
C MET A 540 0.09 -21.65 0.43
N ILE A 541 0.25 -22.83 1.01
CA ILE A 541 -0.78 -23.85 1.14
C ILE A 541 -0.84 -24.15 2.64
N PHE A 542 -1.99 -23.91 3.24
CA PHE A 542 -2.23 -24.15 4.65
C PHE A 542 -2.93 -25.49 4.82
N SER A 543 -2.20 -26.46 5.35
CA SER A 543 -2.73 -27.76 5.72
C SER A 543 -3.20 -27.75 7.17
N GLY A 544 -4.37 -28.30 7.44
CA GLY A 544 -4.84 -28.47 8.81
C GLY A 544 -6.26 -28.96 8.93
N HIS A 545 -7.16 -28.47 8.07
CA HIS A 545 -8.52 -29.02 8.00
C HIS A 545 -8.50 -30.48 7.56
N THR A 546 -9.52 -31.23 7.96
CA THR A 546 -9.63 -32.67 7.61
C THR A 546 -10.61 -32.92 6.47
N ARG A 547 -11.40 -31.91 6.09
CA ARG A 547 -12.39 -31.95 5.01
C ARG A 547 -12.32 -30.66 4.19
N THR A 548 -13.15 -30.57 3.16
CA THR A 548 -13.30 -29.42 2.26
C THR A 548 -13.38 -28.10 3.02
N VAL A 549 -12.75 -27.06 2.49
CA VAL A 549 -12.83 -25.70 3.05
C VAL A 549 -13.75 -24.86 2.18
N ASN A 550 -14.93 -24.53 2.72
CA ASN A 550 -15.98 -23.84 1.99
C ASN A 550 -15.78 -22.32 1.95
N CYS A 551 -15.26 -21.72 3.02
CA CYS A 551 -15.20 -20.27 3.11
C CYS A 551 -13.92 -19.80 3.78
N VAL A 552 -13.35 -18.73 3.25
CA VAL A 552 -12.24 -18.00 3.88
C VAL A 552 -12.63 -16.54 4.00
N SER A 553 -12.43 -15.96 5.19
CA SER A 553 -12.65 -14.53 5.44
C SER A 553 -11.38 -13.91 6.00
N TRP A 554 -10.86 -12.90 5.30
CA TRP A 554 -9.78 -12.07 5.84
C TRP A 554 -10.35 -11.03 6.80
N HIS A 555 -9.58 -10.69 7.83
CA HIS A 555 -9.97 -9.63 8.75
C HIS A 555 -9.78 -8.24 8.09
N PRO A 556 -10.77 -7.33 8.14
CA PRO A 556 -10.72 -6.09 7.36
C PRO A 556 -9.68 -5.06 7.83
N ILE A 557 -9.36 -5.05 9.13
CA ILE A 557 -8.42 -4.12 9.77
C ILE A 557 -7.04 -4.76 10.02
N LEU A 558 -7.00 -5.94 10.64
CA LEU A 558 -5.78 -6.70 10.94
C LEU A 558 -5.32 -7.50 9.71
N PRO A 559 -4.19 -7.13 9.06
CA PRO A 559 -3.76 -7.81 7.84
C PRO A 559 -3.19 -9.21 8.10
N LEU A 560 -2.85 -9.54 9.35
CA LEU A 560 -2.24 -10.81 9.77
C LEU A 560 -3.24 -11.85 10.29
N LEU A 561 -4.55 -11.60 10.16
CA LEU A 561 -5.59 -12.47 10.70
C LEU A 561 -6.60 -12.86 9.62
N PHE A 562 -6.86 -14.15 9.48
CA PHE A 562 -7.95 -14.66 8.66
C PHE A 562 -8.57 -15.92 9.26
N ALA A 563 -9.80 -16.21 8.87
CA ALA A 563 -10.57 -17.38 9.32
C ALA A 563 -10.90 -18.29 8.13
N SER A 564 -10.93 -19.59 8.35
CA SER A 564 -11.42 -20.58 7.37
C SER A 564 -12.46 -21.50 8.00
N ALA A 565 -13.54 -21.77 7.27
CA ALA A 565 -14.63 -22.65 7.65
C ALA A 565 -14.65 -23.91 6.78
N SER A 566 -14.86 -25.06 7.41
CA SER A 566 -14.75 -26.37 6.76
C SER A 566 -15.89 -27.32 7.15
N ASP A 567 -16.10 -28.32 6.30
CA ASP A 567 -16.98 -29.45 6.55
C ASP A 567 -16.52 -30.34 7.73
N ASP A 568 -15.33 -30.12 8.27
CA ASP A 568 -14.85 -30.82 9.48
C ASP A 568 -15.47 -30.31 10.80
N ALA A 569 -16.54 -29.52 10.71
CA ALA A 569 -17.21 -28.85 11.81
C ALA A 569 -16.35 -27.84 12.59
N THR A 570 -15.19 -27.46 12.04
CA THR A 570 -14.28 -26.50 12.69
C THR A 570 -14.12 -25.22 11.89
N VAL A 571 -13.86 -24.13 12.62
CA VAL A 571 -13.37 -22.87 12.05
C VAL A 571 -11.96 -22.63 12.57
N ARG A 572 -11.00 -22.49 11.67
CA ARG A 572 -9.59 -22.24 12.01
C ARG A 572 -9.25 -20.77 11.85
N ILE A 573 -8.54 -20.24 12.84
CA ILE A 573 -8.05 -18.87 12.88
C ILE A 573 -6.54 -18.90 12.64
N TRP A 574 -6.10 -18.16 11.63
CA TRP A 574 -4.74 -18.18 11.13
C TRP A 574 -4.03 -16.87 11.43
N SER A 575 -2.81 -16.95 11.97
CA SER A 575 -1.93 -15.80 12.18
C SER A 575 -0.45 -16.18 12.02
N THR A 576 0.47 -15.27 12.36
CA THR A 576 1.92 -15.48 12.24
C THR A 576 2.49 -16.30 13.39
N THR A 577 3.66 -16.91 13.17
CA THR A 577 4.40 -17.67 14.20
C THR A 577 4.81 -16.82 15.39
N GLU A 578 5.16 -15.55 15.15
CA GLU A 578 5.57 -14.60 16.21
C GLU A 578 4.43 -14.39 17.21
N HIS A 579 3.20 -14.22 16.72
CA HIS A 579 2.03 -14.05 17.58
C HIS A 579 1.69 -15.33 18.35
N GLN A 580 1.83 -16.50 17.71
CA GLN A 580 1.62 -17.77 18.42
C GLN A 580 2.58 -17.90 19.61
N CYS A 581 3.88 -17.66 19.41
CA CYS A 581 4.88 -17.75 20.47
C CYS A 581 4.62 -16.76 21.62
N GLN A 582 4.20 -15.52 21.30
CA GLN A 582 3.83 -14.53 22.32
C GLN A 582 2.61 -14.99 23.15
N THR A 583 1.60 -15.58 22.51
CA THR A 583 0.44 -16.12 23.23
C THR A 583 0.78 -17.31 24.12
N GLU A 584 1.67 -18.20 23.70
CA GLU A 584 2.10 -19.35 24.51
C GLU A 584 2.97 -18.92 25.70
N SER A 585 3.85 -17.93 25.51
CA SER A 585 4.71 -17.40 26.58
C SER A 585 3.91 -16.69 27.69
N SER A 586 2.84 -15.96 27.33
CA SER A 586 1.97 -15.28 28.29
C SER A 586 1.06 -16.25 29.05
N THR A 587 0.62 -17.35 28.43
CA THR A 587 -0.18 -18.38 29.12
C THR A 587 0.63 -19.24 30.09
N ASN A 588 1.95 -19.32 29.94
CA ASN A 588 2.83 -20.09 30.84
C ASN A 588 3.38 -19.27 32.02
N SER A 589 3.09 -17.96 32.07
CA SER A 589 3.51 -17.04 33.13
C SER A 589 2.42 -16.70 34.15
N ASP A 590 1.19 -17.18 33.93
CA ASP A 590 0.04 -17.12 34.85
C ASP A 590 -0.20 -18.51 35.47
#